data_AF-A0A6M0FNP5-F1
#
_entry.id   AF-A0A6M0FNP5-F1
#
_cell.length_a   1.000
_cell.length_b   1.000
_cell.length_c   1.000
_cell.angle_alpha   90.00
_cell.angle_beta   90.00
_cell.angle_gamma   90.00
#
_symmetry.space_group_name_H-M   'P 1'
#
loop_
_entity.id
_entity.type
_entity.pdbx_description
1 polymer ?
#
loop_
_entity_poly.entity_id
_entity_poly.type
_entity_poly.pdbx_seq_one_letter_code
_entity_poly.pdbx_strand_id
1 'polypeptide(L)'
;MKLNIWTITFLTGLIFSFSSLNKAVTVADNPFNSVDFPLESCGDLLPKDKSAYPVVVPTYIPPGFKVDKLEVIDNDSEKIYKIIYRNSNNLCFYIADGIDSILSRKFSGLSRGETARRASRVETVKVNLPVIDTNSYLSINKYDRASTSSSISLESSKVEFESPCTEKDRAITTPEAVKIVESLQYLNP
;
A
#
# COMPACT_ATOMS: atom_id res chain seq x y z
N MET A 1 -41.01 -17.14 -66.67
CA MET A 1 -41.49 -15.86 -66.10
C MET A 1 -40.31 -15.18 -65.41
N LYS A 2 -39.66 -14.22 -66.08
CA LYS A 2 -39.75 -12.77 -65.84
C LYS A 2 -39.30 -12.33 -64.43
N LEU A 3 -38.03 -11.93 -64.38
CA LEU A 3 -37.40 -10.74 -63.77
C LEU A 3 -38.10 -10.02 -62.59
N ASN A 4 -37.26 -9.65 -61.61
CA ASN A 4 -37.20 -8.37 -60.85
C ASN A 4 -37.14 -8.58 -59.33
N ILE A 5 -36.45 -7.77 -58.50
CA ILE A 5 -35.54 -6.63 -58.65
C ILE A 5 -34.79 -6.54 -57.31
N TRP A 6 -33.53 -6.13 -57.37
CA TRP A 6 -32.69 -5.74 -56.25
C TRP A 6 -33.32 -4.65 -55.36
N THR A 7 -33.19 -4.79 -54.04
CA THR A 7 -33.25 -3.63 -53.13
C THR A 7 -32.12 -3.75 -52.09
N ILE A 8 -31.00 -3.11 -52.44
CA ILE A 8 -29.94 -2.72 -51.51
C ILE A 8 -30.51 -1.58 -50.68
N THR A 9 -30.71 -1.82 -49.37
CA THR A 9 -31.08 -0.75 -48.45
C THR A 9 -29.82 -0.17 -47.83
N PHE A 10 -29.61 1.11 -48.12
CA PHE A 10 -28.53 1.96 -47.68
C PHE A 10 -28.56 2.21 -46.16
N LEU A 11 -27.38 2.04 -45.57
CA LEU A 11 -26.70 2.95 -44.64
C LEU A 11 -27.56 4.04 -43.96
N THR A 12 -27.74 3.92 -42.65
CA THR A 12 -27.76 5.10 -41.76
C THR A 12 -26.73 4.88 -40.67
N GLY A 13 -25.63 5.62 -40.79
CA GLY A 13 -24.58 5.69 -39.78
C GLY A 13 -25.09 6.42 -38.55
N LEU A 14 -25.12 5.71 -37.43
CA LEU A 14 -25.16 6.32 -36.11
C LEU A 14 -23.71 6.45 -35.64
N ILE A 15 -23.09 7.57 -36.00
CA ILE A 15 -21.84 8.01 -35.39
C ILE A 15 -22.23 8.47 -33.98
N PHE A 16 -22.03 7.61 -32.98
CA PHE A 16 -21.97 8.04 -31.60
C PHE A 16 -20.72 8.89 -31.44
N SER A 17 -20.86 10.21 -31.55
CA SER A 17 -19.90 11.14 -31.01
C SER A 17 -19.92 11.00 -29.49
N PHE A 18 -19.02 10.17 -28.96
CA PHE A 18 -18.61 10.29 -27.57
C PHE A 18 -17.86 11.61 -27.45
N SER A 19 -18.60 12.68 -27.15
CA SER A 19 -18.00 13.85 -26.53
C SER A 19 -17.38 13.37 -25.23
N SER A 20 -16.08 13.14 -25.26
CA SER A 20 -15.23 12.95 -24.09
C SER A 20 -15.41 14.19 -23.23
N LEU A 21 -16.36 14.13 -22.30
CA LEU A 21 -16.41 15.06 -21.18
C LEU A 21 -15.22 14.65 -20.30
N ASN A 22 -14.04 15.17 -20.67
CA ASN A 22 -12.91 15.32 -19.77
C ASN A 22 -13.37 16.29 -18.67
N LYS A 23 -14.24 15.80 -17.78
CA LYS A 23 -14.36 16.39 -16.47
C LYS A 23 -13.03 16.03 -15.83
N ALA A 24 -12.08 16.96 -15.95
CA ALA A 24 -10.93 16.99 -15.07
C ALA A 24 -11.53 16.90 -13.67
N VAL A 25 -11.49 15.69 -13.11
CA VAL A 25 -11.61 15.52 -11.68
C VAL A 25 -10.35 16.20 -11.20
N THR A 26 -10.48 17.47 -10.83
CA THR A 26 -9.55 18.12 -9.92
C THR A 26 -9.39 17.10 -8.80
N VAL A 27 -8.20 16.50 -8.76
CA VAL A 27 -7.73 15.72 -7.61
C VAL A 27 -8.13 16.57 -6.43
N ALA A 28 -9.11 16.10 -5.65
CA ALA A 28 -9.54 16.81 -4.46
C ALA A 28 -8.26 17.15 -3.71
N ASP A 29 -8.13 18.43 -3.37
CA ASP A 29 -7.00 18.98 -2.65
C ASP A 29 -6.58 17.96 -1.60
N ASN A 30 -5.28 17.62 -1.63
CA ASN A 30 -4.69 16.67 -0.70
C ASN A 30 -5.31 16.92 0.69
N PRO A 31 -6.03 15.97 1.29
CA PRO A 31 -6.67 16.19 2.60
C PRO A 31 -5.63 16.43 3.70
N PHE A 32 -4.34 16.26 3.39
CA PHE A 32 -3.20 16.75 4.16
C PHE A 32 -2.75 18.13 3.68
N ASN A 33 -3.66 19.09 3.62
CA ASN A 33 -3.27 20.49 3.45
C ASN A 33 -2.60 20.92 4.76
N SER A 34 -1.28 21.06 4.74
CA SER A 34 -0.45 21.26 5.95
C SER A 34 -0.74 22.57 6.69
N VAL A 35 -1.57 23.44 6.12
CA VAL A 35 -1.95 24.74 6.67
C VAL A 35 -3.07 24.67 7.73
N ASP A 36 -3.83 23.57 7.80
CA ASP A 36 -4.95 23.43 8.75
C ASP A 36 -4.59 22.61 10.00
N PHE A 37 -3.33 22.19 10.16
CA PHE A 37 -2.87 21.57 11.39
C PHE A 37 -2.62 22.65 12.45
N PRO A 38 -3.35 22.63 13.59
CA PRO A 38 -3.07 23.55 14.69
C PRO A 38 -1.67 23.28 15.24
N LEU A 39 -0.73 24.18 14.92
CA LEU A 39 0.66 24.15 15.42
C LEU A 39 0.76 24.18 16.95
N GLU A 40 -0.31 24.61 17.63
CA GLU A 40 -0.30 24.88 19.07
C GLU A 40 -0.72 23.70 19.96
N SER A 41 -1.02 22.52 19.38
CA SER A 41 -1.43 21.34 20.15
C SER A 41 -0.55 20.11 19.95
N CYS A 42 0.74 20.30 19.63
CA CYS A 42 1.76 19.30 19.92
C CYS A 42 2.38 19.63 21.27
N GLY A 43 1.63 19.35 22.34
CA GLY A 43 2.17 19.33 23.70
C GLY A 43 3.39 18.41 23.73
N ASP A 44 4.44 18.90 24.38
CA ASP A 44 5.76 18.30 24.56
C ASP A 44 6.64 18.27 23.31
N LEU A 45 7.54 19.28 23.26
CA LEU A 45 8.81 19.35 22.55
C LEU A 45 9.12 18.09 21.72
N LEU A 46 8.86 18.15 20.40
CA LEU A 46 9.49 17.23 19.47
C LEU A 46 11.01 17.23 19.77
N PRO A 47 11.66 16.06 19.86
CA PRO A 47 13.08 15.99 20.14
C PRO A 47 13.85 16.90 19.18
N LYS A 48 14.76 17.72 19.71
CA LYS A 48 15.65 18.55 18.88
C LYS A 48 16.48 17.71 17.91
N ASP A 49 16.66 16.43 18.21
CA ASP A 49 17.33 15.49 17.35
C ASP A 49 16.34 14.86 16.36
N LYS A 50 16.46 15.25 15.08
CA LYS A 50 15.66 14.69 13.98
C LYS A 50 15.90 13.19 13.77
N SER A 51 16.97 12.63 14.33
CA SER A 51 17.25 11.19 14.30
C SER A 51 16.53 10.40 15.40
N ALA A 52 15.84 11.07 16.33
CA ALA A 52 15.25 10.41 17.50
C ALA A 52 14.13 9.42 17.15
N TYR A 53 13.37 9.64 16.06
CA TYR A 53 12.27 8.76 15.64
C TYR A 53 12.06 8.79 14.12
N PRO A 54 12.76 7.96 13.34
CA PRO A 54 12.61 7.95 11.90
C PRO A 54 11.31 7.23 11.48
N VAL A 55 10.17 7.89 11.60
CA VAL A 55 8.89 7.33 11.13
C VAL A 55 8.90 7.24 9.60
N VAL A 56 8.74 6.06 9.05
CA VAL A 56 8.65 5.86 7.58
C VAL A 56 7.19 5.90 7.14
N VAL A 57 6.90 6.72 6.12
CA VAL A 57 5.57 6.88 5.54
C VAL A 57 5.62 6.80 4.01
N PRO A 58 4.57 6.30 3.35
CA PRO A 58 4.47 6.35 1.90
C PRO A 58 3.98 7.73 1.44
N THR A 59 4.55 8.27 0.38
CA THR A 59 3.98 9.44 -0.32
C THR A 59 2.83 9.06 -1.26
N TYR A 60 2.77 7.79 -1.67
CA TYR A 60 1.67 7.24 -2.45
C TYR A 60 0.79 6.34 -1.59
N ILE A 61 -0.48 6.74 -1.44
CA ILE A 61 -1.52 5.93 -0.80
C ILE A 61 -2.56 5.57 -1.88
N PRO A 62 -2.85 4.27 -2.13
CA PRO A 62 -3.82 3.89 -3.14
C PRO A 62 -5.22 4.47 -2.83
N PRO A 63 -6.03 4.78 -3.86
CA PRO A 63 -7.37 5.33 -3.65
C PRO A 63 -8.23 4.47 -2.70
N GLY A 64 -8.88 5.13 -1.75
CA GLY A 64 -9.76 4.50 -0.77
C GLY A 64 -9.08 3.92 0.46
N PHE A 65 -7.74 3.88 0.52
CA PHE A 65 -7.02 3.57 1.74
C PHE A 65 -6.98 4.78 2.68
N LYS A 66 -7.01 4.49 3.98
CA LYS A 66 -6.82 5.45 5.06
C LYS A 66 -5.92 4.82 6.12
N VAL A 67 -5.31 5.67 6.95
CA VAL A 67 -4.68 5.19 8.19
C VAL A 67 -5.78 4.59 9.06
N ASP A 68 -5.64 3.31 9.36
CA ASP A 68 -6.53 2.52 10.21
C ASP A 68 -6.07 2.60 11.67
N LYS A 69 -4.76 2.44 11.88
CA LYS A 69 -4.16 2.40 13.21
C LYS A 69 -2.69 2.80 13.18
N LEU A 70 -2.26 3.52 14.21
CA LEU A 70 -0.86 3.72 14.58
C LEU A 70 -0.57 2.90 15.83
N GLU A 71 0.41 2.00 15.77
CA GLU A 71 0.90 1.23 16.90
C GLU A 71 2.31 1.73 17.25
N VAL A 72 2.51 2.03 18.53
CA VAL A 72 3.82 2.41 19.08
C VAL A 72 4.24 1.30 20.04
N ILE A 73 5.33 0.62 19.73
CA ILE A 73 5.97 -0.31 20.66
C ILE A 73 7.14 0.42 21.31
N ASP A 74 7.00 0.66 22.60
CA ASP A 74 8.06 1.20 23.45
C ASP A 74 8.77 0.02 24.11
N ASN A 75 10.02 -0.23 23.73
CA ASN A 75 10.93 -1.05 24.53
C ASN A 75 11.94 -0.08 25.14
N ASP A 76 12.38 -0.29 26.39
CA ASP A 76 13.17 0.64 27.20
C ASP A 76 14.37 1.36 26.52
N SER A 77 14.79 0.93 25.33
CA SER A 77 15.85 1.50 24.50
C SER A 77 15.39 2.16 23.20
N GLU A 78 14.23 1.79 22.65
CA GLU A 78 13.80 2.12 21.28
C GLU A 78 12.27 2.14 21.12
N LYS A 79 11.76 3.10 20.35
CA LYS A 79 10.35 3.15 19.95
C LYS A 79 10.18 2.72 18.51
N ILE A 80 9.32 1.75 18.27
CA ILE A 80 8.93 1.33 16.92
C ILE A 80 7.54 1.86 16.60
N TYR A 81 7.42 2.42 15.41
CA TYR A 81 6.16 2.86 14.84
C TYR A 81 5.71 1.88 13.78
N LYS A 82 4.46 1.43 13.87
CA LYS A 82 3.78 0.65 12.84
C LYS A 82 2.50 1.37 12.43
N ILE A 83 2.38 1.65 11.14
CA ILE A 83 1.22 2.33 10.56
C ILE A 83 0.47 1.34 9.69
N ILE A 84 -0.79 1.09 10.04
CA ILE A 84 -1.69 0.19 9.35
C ILE A 84 -2.60 1.01 8.43
N TYR A 85 -2.69 0.63 7.17
CA TYR A 85 -3.56 1.24 6.17
C TYR A 85 -4.60 0.23 5.73
N ARG A 86 -5.87 0.66 5.69
CA ARG A 86 -7.00 -0.20 5.34
C ARG A 86 -7.99 0.54 4.46
N ASN A 87 -8.67 -0.18 3.58
CA ASN A 87 -9.81 0.35 2.82
C ASN A 87 -11.11 -0.39 3.15
N SER A 88 -12.22 0.10 2.60
CA SER A 88 -13.57 -0.48 2.81
C SER A 88 -13.74 -1.92 2.31
N ASN A 89 -12.81 -2.43 1.48
CA ASN A 89 -12.83 -3.79 0.94
C ASN A 89 -11.98 -4.77 1.78
N ASN A 90 -11.56 -4.37 2.98
CA ASN A 90 -10.63 -5.11 3.84
C ASN A 90 -9.29 -5.41 3.18
N LEU A 91 -8.87 -4.62 2.18
CA LEU A 91 -7.49 -4.63 1.74
C LEU A 91 -6.66 -3.90 2.77
N CYS A 92 -5.55 -4.51 3.20
CA CYS A 92 -4.73 -3.97 4.28
C CYS A 92 -3.25 -4.17 4.00
N PHE A 93 -2.46 -3.15 4.33
CA PHE A 93 -1.01 -3.24 4.40
C PHE A 93 -0.51 -2.44 5.61
N TYR A 94 0.70 -2.74 6.09
CA TYR A 94 1.35 -1.93 7.10
C TYR A 94 2.79 -1.60 6.70
N ILE A 95 3.28 -0.50 7.29
CA ILE A 95 4.68 -0.09 7.25
C ILE A 95 5.14 0.03 8.69
N ALA A 96 6.29 -0.55 9.01
CA ALA A 96 6.91 -0.41 10.31
C ALA A 96 8.40 -0.05 10.17
N ASP A 97 8.96 0.59 11.19
CA ASP A 97 10.40 0.76 11.30
C ASP A 97 11.05 -0.63 11.44
N GLY A 98 11.99 -0.93 10.55
CA GLY A 98 12.62 -2.24 10.41
C GLY A 98 13.76 -2.43 11.40
N ILE A 99 13.49 -2.28 12.69
CA ILE A 99 14.50 -2.55 13.72
C ILE A 99 14.62 -4.06 13.95
N ASP A 100 15.82 -4.48 14.36
CA ASP A 100 16.35 -5.84 14.45
C ASP A 100 15.28 -6.95 14.63
N SER A 101 15.44 -8.00 13.83
CA SER A 101 14.61 -9.20 13.58
C SER A 101 13.83 -9.83 14.74
N ILE A 102 14.12 -9.45 15.99
CA ILE A 102 13.39 -9.80 17.20
C ILE A 102 12.03 -9.08 17.25
N LEU A 103 11.94 -7.85 16.76
CA LEU A 103 10.71 -7.04 16.79
C LEU A 103 9.84 -7.27 15.57
N SER A 104 10.43 -7.51 14.38
CA SER A 104 9.71 -8.07 13.22
C SER A 104 8.97 -9.35 13.59
N ARG A 105 9.50 -10.21 14.48
CA ARG A 105 8.81 -11.42 14.98
C ARG A 105 7.62 -11.13 15.90
N LYS A 106 7.62 -10.03 16.65
CA LYS A 106 6.46 -9.60 17.45
C LYS A 106 5.35 -9.06 16.54
N PHE A 107 5.70 -8.35 15.47
CA PHE A 107 4.72 -7.84 14.50
C PHE A 107 4.20 -8.90 13.53
N SER A 108 5.09 -9.74 12.97
CA SER A 108 4.74 -10.91 12.16
C SER A 108 4.12 -12.06 12.96
N GLY A 109 4.14 -11.96 14.30
CA GLY A 109 3.54 -12.92 15.23
C GLY A 109 2.01 -12.85 15.33
N LEU A 110 1.37 -11.79 14.85
CA LEU A 110 -0.10 -11.66 14.82
C LEU A 110 -0.75 -12.30 13.58
N SER A 111 0.05 -12.75 12.60
CA SER A 111 -0.40 -13.52 11.42
C SER A 111 0.19 -14.94 11.38
N ARG A 112 0.80 -15.38 12.49
CA ARG A 112 1.43 -16.71 12.61
C ARG A 112 0.65 -17.65 13.51
N GLY A 113 -0.68 -17.62 13.38
CA GLY A 113 -1.56 -18.62 13.94
C GLY A 113 -1.32 -19.98 13.28
N GLU A 114 -0.60 -20.85 13.98
CA GLU A 114 -0.70 -22.32 13.93
C GLU A 114 -1.10 -22.97 12.59
N THR A 115 -0.28 -22.75 11.58
CA THR A 115 0.24 -23.76 10.65
C THR A 115 1.19 -22.99 9.76
N ALA A 116 2.48 -23.35 9.73
CA ALA A 116 3.40 -22.77 8.77
C ALA A 116 2.95 -23.17 7.37
N ARG A 117 2.02 -22.41 6.77
CA ARG A 117 1.53 -22.63 5.43
C ARG A 117 2.72 -22.39 4.51
N ARG A 118 3.28 -23.48 3.99
CA ARG A 118 4.33 -23.40 2.99
C ARG A 118 3.75 -22.70 1.76
N ALA A 119 4.40 -21.61 1.35
CA ALA A 119 4.06 -20.97 0.08
C ALA A 119 4.20 -22.02 -1.04
N SER A 120 3.19 -22.11 -1.90
CA SER A 120 3.24 -22.98 -3.08
C SER A 120 4.21 -22.41 -4.10
N ARG A 121 4.23 -21.08 -4.21
CA ARG A 121 5.12 -20.34 -5.09
C ARG A 121 5.59 -19.06 -4.42
N VAL A 122 6.89 -18.78 -4.57
CA VAL A 122 7.50 -17.52 -4.16
C VAL A 122 7.96 -16.80 -5.42
N GLU A 123 7.54 -15.55 -5.58
CA GLU A 123 8.00 -14.64 -6.64
C GLU A 123 8.71 -13.46 -5.98
N THR A 124 9.69 -12.88 -6.67
CA THR A 124 10.36 -11.67 -6.21
C THR A 124 10.23 -10.56 -7.25
N VAL A 125 9.98 -9.35 -6.77
CA VAL A 125 9.93 -8.14 -7.60
C VAL A 125 10.97 -7.18 -7.07
N LYS A 126 11.89 -6.78 -7.94
CA LYS A 126 12.88 -5.74 -7.64
C LYS A 126 12.17 -4.40 -7.54
N VAL A 127 12.45 -3.66 -6.47
CA VAL A 127 11.89 -2.33 -6.21
C VAL A 127 13.00 -1.37 -5.82
N ASN A 128 12.82 -0.10 -6.16
CA ASN A 128 13.67 0.96 -5.61
C ASN A 128 13.16 1.33 -4.22
N LEU A 129 14.04 1.42 -3.23
CA LEU A 129 13.65 1.78 -1.88
C LEU A 129 14.36 3.07 -1.47
N PRO A 130 13.74 4.25 -1.66
CA PRO A 130 14.41 5.54 -1.42
C PRO A 130 14.98 5.68 0.00
N VAL A 131 14.33 5.03 0.97
CA VAL A 131 14.69 5.04 2.40
C VAL A 131 16.04 4.35 2.69
N ILE A 132 16.50 3.43 1.82
CA ILE A 132 17.70 2.60 2.03
C ILE A 132 18.73 2.77 0.90
N ASP A 133 18.49 3.68 -0.05
CA ASP A 133 19.36 4.00 -1.20
C ASP A 133 19.94 2.76 -1.91
N THR A 134 19.18 1.66 -1.92
CA THR A 134 19.59 0.38 -2.48
C THR A 134 18.38 -0.34 -3.07
N ASN A 135 18.64 -1.17 -4.07
CA ASN A 135 17.63 -2.03 -4.63
C ASN A 135 17.20 -3.06 -3.58
N SER A 136 15.89 -3.15 -3.35
CA SER A 136 15.29 -4.14 -2.46
C SER A 136 14.37 -5.07 -3.25
N TYR A 137 13.89 -6.14 -2.60
CA TYR A 137 13.03 -7.13 -3.24
C TYR A 137 11.76 -7.32 -2.42
N LEU A 138 10.61 -7.15 -3.07
CA LEU A 138 9.34 -7.64 -2.54
C LEU A 138 9.28 -9.15 -2.73
N SER A 139 8.99 -9.88 -1.66
CA SER A 139 8.66 -11.30 -1.69
C SER A 139 7.16 -11.46 -1.81
N ILE A 140 6.70 -12.21 -2.82
CA ILE A 140 5.28 -12.53 -3.04
C ILE A 140 5.09 -14.03 -2.82
N ASN A 141 4.48 -14.39 -1.70
CA ASN A 141 4.18 -15.78 -1.35
C ASN A 141 2.75 -16.10 -1.79
N LYS A 142 2.57 -17.07 -2.69
CA LYS A 142 1.25 -17.53 -3.15
C LYS A 142 0.86 -18.82 -2.45
N TYR A 143 -0.39 -18.93 -2.04
CA TYR A 143 -0.93 -20.07 -1.30
C TYR A 143 -2.09 -20.72 -2.08
N ASP A 144 -2.08 -22.05 -2.17
CA ASP A 144 -3.06 -22.80 -3.00
C ASP A 144 -4.46 -22.93 -2.36
N ARG A 145 -4.70 -22.37 -1.16
CA ARG A 145 -6.01 -22.47 -0.47
C ARG A 145 -6.72 -21.12 -0.33
N ALA A 146 -8.03 -21.16 -0.61
CA ALA A 146 -8.89 -20.06 -1.08
C ALA A 146 -9.41 -19.05 -0.04
N SER A 147 -8.55 -18.37 0.72
CA SER A 147 -9.01 -17.12 1.39
C SER A 147 -8.01 -15.97 1.39
N THR A 148 -6.72 -16.23 1.20
CA THR A 148 -5.67 -15.20 1.03
C THR A 148 -4.73 -15.67 -0.08
N SER A 149 -5.01 -15.25 -1.32
CA SER A 149 -4.32 -15.77 -2.51
C SER A 149 -2.82 -15.48 -2.55
N SER A 150 -2.36 -14.53 -1.75
CA SER A 150 -0.94 -14.18 -1.65
C SER A 150 -0.66 -13.34 -0.41
N SER A 151 0.57 -13.39 0.11
CA SER A 151 1.16 -12.32 0.91
C SER A 151 2.28 -11.64 0.13
N ILE A 152 2.49 -10.36 0.41
CA ILE A 152 3.53 -9.52 -0.18
C ILE A 152 4.26 -8.89 0.99
N SER A 153 5.57 -9.09 1.08
CA SER A 153 6.39 -8.53 2.14
C SER A 153 7.72 -8.01 1.64
N LEU A 154 8.24 -7.02 2.35
CA LEU A 154 9.63 -6.56 2.27
C LEU A 154 10.10 -6.36 3.70
N GLU A 155 11.21 -7.00 4.04
CA GLU A 155 11.87 -6.84 5.32
C GLU A 155 13.31 -6.40 5.07
N SER A 156 13.71 -5.34 5.75
CA SER A 156 15.06 -4.78 5.71
C SER A 156 15.42 -4.26 7.10
N SER A 157 16.68 -3.91 7.32
CA SER A 157 17.15 -3.37 8.60
C SER A 157 16.67 -1.93 8.91
N LYS A 158 15.77 -1.36 8.11
CA LYS A 158 15.21 -0.01 8.35
C LYS A 158 13.72 0.10 8.07
N VAL A 159 13.15 -0.82 7.28
CA VAL A 159 11.71 -0.81 7.03
C VAL A 159 11.17 -2.23 6.84
N GLU A 160 9.99 -2.43 7.40
CA GLU A 160 9.14 -3.58 7.15
C GLU A 160 7.88 -3.12 6.41
N PHE A 161 7.50 -3.86 5.38
CA PHE A 161 6.24 -3.73 4.66
C PHE A 161 5.59 -5.11 4.58
N GLU A 162 4.32 -5.21 4.92
CA GLU A 162 3.56 -6.45 4.75
C GLU A 162 2.11 -6.20 4.33
N SER A 163 1.59 -7.10 3.50
CA SER A 163 0.20 -7.20 3.09
C SER A 163 -0.14 -8.68 2.85
N PRO A 164 -1.24 -9.23 3.38
CA PRO A 164 -2.24 -8.57 4.19
C PRO A 164 -1.77 -8.34 5.64
N CYS A 165 -2.43 -7.45 6.38
CA CYS A 165 -2.09 -7.21 7.80
C CYS A 165 -2.42 -8.39 8.72
N THR A 166 -3.45 -9.17 8.38
CA THR A 166 -3.91 -10.35 9.12
C THR A 166 -4.47 -11.39 8.15
N GLU A 167 -4.67 -12.64 8.60
CA GLU A 167 -5.27 -13.70 7.77
C GLU A 167 -6.71 -13.43 7.31
N LYS A 168 -7.42 -12.52 7.97
CA LYS A 168 -8.79 -12.12 7.60
C LYS A 168 -8.81 -11.01 6.55
N ASP A 169 -7.67 -10.37 6.34
CA ASP A 169 -7.52 -9.26 5.42
C ASP A 169 -7.13 -9.74 4.03
N ARG A 170 -7.46 -8.93 3.04
CA ARG A 170 -7.08 -9.18 1.65
C ARG A 170 -5.74 -8.49 1.37
N ALA A 171 -4.86 -9.20 0.67
CA ALA A 171 -3.62 -8.60 0.20
C ALA A 171 -3.91 -7.58 -0.90
N ILE A 172 -3.14 -6.50 -0.92
CA ILE A 172 -3.10 -5.57 -2.05
C ILE A 172 -2.49 -6.25 -3.27
N THR A 173 -2.66 -5.64 -4.44
CA THR A 173 -2.06 -6.15 -5.67
C THR A 173 -0.56 -5.85 -5.71
N THR A 174 0.21 -6.68 -6.41
CA THR A 174 1.66 -6.45 -6.59
C THR A 174 1.98 -5.08 -7.19
N PRO A 175 1.30 -4.58 -8.24
CA PRO A 175 1.58 -3.25 -8.76
C PRO A 175 1.37 -2.12 -7.73
N GLU A 176 0.37 -2.25 -6.87
CA GLU A 176 0.13 -1.26 -5.80
C GLU A 176 1.19 -1.35 -4.71
N ALA A 177 1.60 -2.56 -4.32
CA ALA A 177 2.71 -2.75 -3.38
C ALA A 177 4.02 -2.13 -3.88
N VAL A 178 4.35 -2.30 -5.15
CA VAL A 178 5.53 -1.67 -5.77
C VAL A 178 5.46 -0.16 -5.64
N LYS A 179 4.35 0.47 -6.04
CA LYS A 179 4.20 1.93 -5.95
C LYS A 179 4.31 2.43 -4.51
N ILE A 180 3.69 1.75 -3.54
CA ILE A 180 3.75 2.14 -2.13
C ILE A 180 5.20 2.11 -1.65
N VAL A 181 5.88 0.99 -1.88
CA VAL A 181 7.26 0.75 -1.43
C VAL A 181 8.25 1.72 -2.07
N GLU A 182 8.10 1.98 -3.37
CA GLU A 182 8.91 2.97 -4.10
C GLU A 182 8.63 4.42 -3.69
N SER A 183 7.52 4.66 -2.98
CA SER A 183 7.11 5.98 -2.49
C SER A 183 7.50 6.25 -1.03
N LEU A 184 8.11 5.26 -0.36
CA LEU A 184 8.47 5.36 1.06
C LEU A 184 9.51 6.46 1.28
N GLN A 185 9.29 7.24 2.33
CA GLN A 185 10.20 8.28 2.78
C GLN A 185 10.17 8.35 4.31
N TYR A 186 11.24 8.88 4.90
CA TYR A 186 11.17 9.32 6.28
C TYR A 186 10.25 10.54 6.38
N LEU A 187 9.39 10.55 7.39
CA LEU A 187 8.67 11.72 7.81
C LEU A 187 9.69 12.71 8.37
N ASN A 188 10.12 13.66 7.54
CA ASN A 188 10.94 14.78 7.99
C ASN A 188 10.01 15.85 8.59
N PRO A 189 10.06 16.11 9.91
CA PRO A 189 9.42 17.29 10.50
C PRO A 189 10.15 18.58 10.12
#